data_AF-Q7R7F7-F1
#
_entry.id   AF-Q7R7F7-F1
#
_cell.length_a   1.000
_cell.length_b   1.000
_cell.length_c   1.000
_cell.angle_alpha   90.00
_cell.angle_beta   90.00
_cell.angle_gamma   90.00
#
_symmetry.space_group_name_H-M   'P 1'
#
loop_
_entity.id
_entity.type
_entity.pdbx_description
1 polymer ?
#
loop_
_entity_poly.entity_id
_entity_poly.type
_entity_poly.pdbx_seq_one_letter_code
_entity_poly.pdbx_strand_id
1 'polypeptide(L)'
;MYTKLLFFLGHLARIYDPNLVIIQQRYKSLIRSWQRYYHALANKVELSKEKTAIVLVSSDMNDHDGGKNKKYVNPIVESANSFKPDIDSEEDIRNGDLYKMFVHLITFFVEKHADCVKVTYISSIDPNAPYLAPASLIKKILVKKINNFIKLKEIFKK
;
A
#
# COMPACT_ATOMS: atom_id res chain seq x y z
N MET A 1 -19.16 17.77 3.09
CA MET A 1 -18.20 17.31 4.13
C MET A 1 -17.20 16.37 3.47
N TYR A 2 -15.95 16.79 3.28
CA TYR A 2 -14.96 16.04 2.49
C TYR A 2 -14.32 14.94 3.32
N THR A 3 -14.49 13.68 2.91
CA THR A 3 -13.74 12.54 3.45
C THR A 3 -12.29 12.63 3.03
N LYS A 4 -11.41 12.87 4.01
CA LYS A 4 -9.97 12.90 3.82
C LYS A 4 -9.39 11.58 4.32
N LEU A 5 -8.92 10.73 3.42
CA LEU A 5 -8.13 9.55 3.80
C LEU A 5 -6.68 9.99 4.02
N LEU A 6 -6.21 9.86 5.25
CA LEU A 6 -4.88 10.29 5.69
C LEU A 6 -4.06 9.08 6.10
N PHE A 7 -2.79 9.03 5.67
CA PHE A 7 -1.83 8.11 6.25
C PHE A 7 -1.76 8.39 7.75
N PHE A 8 -1.86 7.34 8.56
CA PHE A 8 -1.84 7.44 10.01
C PHE A 8 -0.63 6.70 10.61
N LEU A 9 -0.42 5.45 10.20
CA LEU A 9 0.62 4.59 10.75
C LEU A 9 1.12 3.61 9.70
N GLY A 10 2.41 3.30 9.72
CA GLY A 10 2.99 2.20 8.98
C GLY A 10 3.96 1.43 9.87
N HIS A 11 3.98 0.11 9.74
CA HIS A 11 4.91 -0.74 10.48
C HIS A 11 5.33 -1.95 9.62
N LEU A 12 6.42 -2.61 10.01
CA LEU A 12 6.90 -3.85 9.39
C LEU A 12 6.19 -5.05 10.06
N ALA A 13 5.15 -5.57 9.43
CA ALA A 13 4.34 -6.66 9.98
C ALA A 13 5.12 -7.99 10.03
N ARG A 14 6.08 -8.16 9.10
CA ARG A 14 7.03 -9.27 9.12
C ARG A 14 8.30 -8.89 8.37
N ILE A 15 9.44 -9.35 8.86
CA ILE A 15 10.73 -9.22 8.20
C ILE A 15 11.20 -10.61 7.81
N TYR A 16 11.45 -10.86 6.52
CA TYR A 16 12.09 -12.08 6.06
C TYR A 16 13.60 -11.86 5.92
N ASP A 17 13.98 -10.74 5.30
CA ASP A 17 15.36 -10.28 5.15
C ASP A 17 15.41 -8.74 4.95
N PRO A 18 16.60 -8.11 4.85
CA PRO A 18 16.73 -6.65 4.69
C PRO A 18 16.10 -6.05 3.43
N ASN A 19 15.78 -6.86 2.43
CA ASN A 19 15.18 -6.48 1.16
C ASN A 19 13.72 -6.94 1.04
N LEU A 20 13.30 -7.96 1.80
CA LEU A 20 11.98 -8.57 1.73
C LEU A 20 11.23 -8.49 3.07
N VAL A 21 10.14 -7.74 3.08
CA VAL A 21 9.30 -7.52 4.26
C VAL A 21 7.82 -7.54 3.90
N ILE A 22 6.96 -7.76 4.88
CA ILE A 22 5.54 -7.42 4.79
C ILE A 22 5.35 -6.11 5.54
N ILE A 23 4.85 -5.10 4.85
CA ILE A 23 4.48 -3.84 5.46
C ILE A 23 2.98 -3.82 5.74
N GLN A 24 2.61 -3.14 6.82
CA GLN A 24 1.25 -2.67 7.03
C GLN A 24 1.22 -1.15 6.85
N GLN A 25 0.22 -0.64 6.14
CA GLN A 25 -0.10 0.79 6.16
C GLN A 25 -1.56 1.02 6.53
N ARG A 26 -1.78 1.93 7.47
CA ARG A 26 -3.08 2.30 8.00
C ARG A 26 -3.44 3.73 7.62
N TYR A 27 -4.73 3.93 7.37
CA TYR A 27 -5.30 5.17 6.91
C TYR A 27 -6.56 5.52 7.71
N LYS A 28 -6.61 6.77 8.17
CA LYS A 28 -7.75 7.30 8.90
C LYS A 28 -8.62 8.21 8.04
N SER A 29 -9.91 8.18 8.33
CA SER A 29 -10.93 9.07 7.76
C SER A 29 -11.82 9.64 8.85
N LEU A 30 -12.48 10.76 8.59
CA LEU A 30 -13.53 11.28 9.49
C LEU A 30 -14.78 10.38 9.48
N ILE A 31 -14.96 9.57 8.44
CA ILE A 31 -16.05 8.59 8.37
C ILE A 31 -15.51 7.23 8.80
N ARG A 32 -16.13 6.63 9.83
CA ARG A 32 -15.72 5.32 10.39
C ARG A 32 -15.66 4.23 9.32
N SER A 33 -16.66 4.16 8.42
CA SER A 33 -16.66 3.18 7.31
C SER A 33 -15.56 3.36 6.27
N TRP A 34 -14.74 4.42 6.40
CA TRP A 34 -13.59 4.72 5.55
C TRP A 34 -12.24 4.59 6.28
N GLN A 35 -12.20 4.03 7.48
CA GLN A 35 -10.92 3.55 8.02
C GLN A 35 -10.41 2.45 7.10
N ARG A 36 -9.14 2.53 6.71
CA ARG A 36 -8.55 1.61 5.74
C ARG A 36 -7.18 1.14 6.19
N TYR A 37 -6.80 -0.05 5.76
CA TYR A 37 -5.44 -0.54 5.90
C TYR A 37 -5.09 -1.44 4.72
N TYR A 38 -3.81 -1.76 4.54
CA TYR A 38 -3.41 -2.86 3.69
C TYR A 38 -2.14 -3.51 4.21
N HIS A 39 -1.99 -4.79 3.87
CA HIS A 39 -0.71 -5.48 3.89
C HIS A 39 -0.18 -5.63 2.47
N ALA A 40 1.12 -5.47 2.30
CA ALA A 40 1.81 -5.73 1.04
C ALA A 40 3.19 -6.33 1.32
N LEU A 41 3.56 -7.31 0.50
CA LEU A 41 4.93 -7.75 0.37
C LEU A 41 5.71 -6.63 -0.32
N ALA A 42 6.72 -6.10 0.37
CA ALA A 42 7.65 -5.12 -0.17
C ALA A 42 8.99 -5.78 -0.43
N ASN A 43 9.48 -5.65 -1.66
CA ASN A 43 10.77 -6.18 -2.09
C ASN A 43 11.64 -5.07 -2.68
N LYS A 44 12.87 -4.94 -2.20
CA LYS A 44 13.91 -4.07 -2.76
C LYS A 44 14.84 -4.89 -3.64
N VAL A 45 14.87 -4.58 -4.93
CA VAL A 45 15.65 -5.30 -5.93
C VAL A 45 16.66 -4.34 -6.57
N GLU A 46 17.94 -4.67 -6.47
CA GLU A 46 18.98 -4.00 -7.23
C GLU A 46 18.94 -4.48 -8.68
N LEU A 47 18.64 -3.58 -9.62
CA LEU A 47 18.58 -3.88 -11.05
C LEU A 47 19.95 -3.67 -11.72
N SER A 48 20.70 -2.69 -11.21
CA SER A 48 22.11 -2.44 -11.51
C SER A 48 22.70 -1.54 -10.43
N LYS A 49 24.01 -1.30 -10.48
CA LYS A 49 24.73 -0.42 -9.55
C LYS A 49 24.07 0.94 -9.30
N GLU A 50 23.41 1.50 -10.31
CA GLU A 50 22.76 2.82 -10.24
C GLU A 50 21.23 2.75 -10.30
N LYS A 51 20.63 1.56 -10.36
CA LYS A 51 19.18 1.37 -10.50
C LYS A 51 18.64 0.39 -9.46
N THR A 52 17.68 0.85 -8.67
CA THR A 52 16.97 0.02 -7.67
C THR A 52 15.48 0.10 -7.91
N ALA A 53 14.78 -1.02 -7.81
CA ALA A 53 13.33 -1.07 -7.74
C ALA A 53 12.88 -1.39 -6.31
N ILE A 54 11.85 -0.70 -5.83
CA ILE A 54 11.09 -1.10 -4.64
C ILE A 54 9.69 -1.44 -5.11
N VAL A 55 9.29 -2.69 -4.94
CA VAL A 55 8.01 -3.24 -5.43
C VAL A 55 7.16 -3.64 -4.23
N LEU A 56 5.90 -3.19 -4.21
CA LEU A 56 4.90 -3.54 -3.21
C LEU A 56 3.73 -4.22 -3.88
N VAL A 57 3.34 -5.39 -3.37
CA VAL A 57 2.20 -6.17 -3.88
C VAL A 57 1.43 -6.78 -2.71
N SER A 58 0.10 -6.67 -2.75
CA SER A 58 -0.76 -7.45 -1.86
C SER A 58 -0.92 -8.86 -2.41
N SER A 59 -1.08 -9.81 -1.49
CA SER A 59 -1.51 -11.18 -1.75
C SER A 59 -2.70 -11.52 -0.84
N ASP A 60 -3.23 -12.73 -0.98
CA ASP A 60 -4.33 -13.26 -0.15
C ASP A 60 -3.85 -13.64 1.26
N MET A 61 -3.21 -12.67 1.95
CA MET A 61 -2.66 -12.84 3.30
C MET A 61 -3.78 -13.01 4.32
N ASN A 62 -3.64 -13.99 5.21
CA ASN A 62 -4.56 -14.18 6.33
C ASN A 62 -4.16 -13.25 7.47
N ASP A 63 -4.85 -12.12 7.59
CA ASP A 63 -4.65 -11.11 8.62
C ASP A 63 -5.70 -11.19 9.74
N HIS A 64 -6.46 -12.29 9.77
CA HIS A 64 -7.57 -12.55 10.72
C HIS A 64 -8.58 -11.41 10.79
N ASP A 65 -8.79 -10.69 9.69
CA ASP A 65 -9.71 -9.56 9.68
C ASP A 65 -11.14 -10.01 10.00
N GLY A 66 -11.81 -9.25 10.88
CA GLY A 66 -13.18 -9.58 11.29
C GLY A 66 -14.24 -9.27 10.23
N GLY A 67 -13.83 -8.71 9.10
CA GLY A 67 -14.69 -8.36 8.00
C GLY A 67 -15.05 -9.57 7.13
N LYS A 68 -16.10 -9.43 6.32
CA LYS A 68 -16.40 -10.39 5.25
C LYS A 68 -15.59 -10.06 3.99
N ASN A 69 -14.27 -9.95 4.12
CA ASN A 69 -13.42 -9.72 2.96
C ASN A 69 -13.38 -10.99 2.10
N LYS A 70 -13.53 -10.81 0.79
CA LYS A 70 -13.41 -11.93 -0.16
C LYS A 70 -11.95 -12.33 -0.29
N LYS A 71 -11.71 -13.59 -0.67
CA LYS A 71 -10.40 -14.03 -1.17
C LYS A 71 -9.92 -13.05 -2.23
N TYR A 72 -8.70 -12.59 -2.09
CA TYR A 72 -8.12 -11.64 -3.01
C TYR A 72 -7.26 -12.36 -4.04
N VAL A 73 -7.39 -11.93 -5.31
CA VAL A 73 -6.55 -12.38 -6.42
C VAL A 73 -5.93 -11.12 -7.02
N ASN A 74 -4.61 -11.02 -6.95
CA ASN A 74 -3.86 -9.93 -7.54
C ASN A 74 -3.99 -10.00 -9.07
N PRO A 75 -4.51 -8.94 -9.73
CA PRO A 75 -4.77 -8.96 -11.16
C PRO A 75 -3.54 -8.62 -12.01
N ILE A 76 -2.43 -8.18 -11.41
CA ILE A 76 -1.22 -7.74 -12.13
C ILE A 76 -0.05 -8.69 -11.86
N VAL A 77 0.16 -9.06 -10.59
CA VAL A 77 1.30 -9.88 -10.18
C VAL A 77 0.79 -11.26 -9.78
N GLU A 78 0.58 -12.11 -10.79
CA GLU A 78 -0.02 -13.44 -10.61
C GLU A 78 0.76 -14.34 -9.65
N SER A 79 2.10 -14.22 -9.65
CA SER A 79 2.97 -14.98 -8.75
C SER A 79 2.68 -14.72 -7.27
N ALA A 80 2.22 -13.52 -6.92
CA ALA A 80 1.86 -13.17 -5.54
C ALA A 80 0.65 -13.97 -5.02
N ASN A 81 -0.19 -14.52 -5.91
CA ASN A 81 -1.40 -15.27 -5.51
C ASN A 81 -1.10 -16.61 -4.85
N SER A 82 0.11 -17.14 -5.05
CA SER A 82 0.59 -18.36 -4.39
C SER A 82 1.05 -18.10 -2.94
N PHE A 83 1.34 -16.85 -2.58
CA PHE A 83 1.94 -16.49 -1.30
C PHE A 83 0.88 -16.00 -0.32
N LYS A 84 0.53 -16.83 0.66
CA LYS A 84 -0.58 -16.57 1.61
C LYS A 84 -0.11 -16.68 3.07
N PRO A 85 0.78 -15.78 3.52
CA PRO A 85 1.24 -15.78 4.89
C PRO A 85 0.09 -15.46 5.85
N ASP A 86 0.16 -16.05 7.04
CA ASP A 86 -0.62 -15.65 8.20
C ASP A 86 0.04 -14.45 8.89
N ILE A 87 -0.72 -13.44 9.33
CA ILE A 87 -0.27 -12.20 9.95
C ILE A 87 -1.05 -11.98 11.24
N ASP A 88 -0.33 -11.80 12.35
CA ASP A 88 -0.94 -11.39 13.63
C ASP A 88 -1.23 -9.89 13.60
N SER A 89 -2.43 -9.54 13.15
CA SER A 89 -2.90 -8.16 13.04
C SER A 89 -3.49 -7.63 14.33
N GLU A 90 -3.50 -6.32 14.50
CA GLU A 90 -4.01 -5.71 15.72
C GLU A 90 -5.52 -5.89 15.90
N GLU A 91 -5.99 -5.74 17.15
CA GLU A 91 -7.36 -6.05 17.57
C GLU A 91 -8.44 -5.32 16.74
N ASP A 92 -8.19 -4.07 16.35
CA ASP A 92 -9.13 -3.28 15.55
C ASP A 92 -9.33 -3.83 14.13
N ILE A 93 -8.31 -4.48 13.55
CA ILE A 93 -8.44 -5.22 12.27
C ILE A 93 -9.24 -6.50 12.50
N ARG A 94 -8.92 -7.27 13.55
CA ARG A 94 -9.61 -8.52 13.88
C ARG A 94 -11.07 -8.31 14.28
N ASN A 95 -11.41 -7.13 14.80
CA ASN A 95 -12.77 -6.72 15.12
C ASN A 95 -13.52 -6.14 13.90
N GLY A 96 -12.84 -5.92 12.77
CA GLY A 96 -13.44 -5.36 11.55
C GLY A 96 -13.69 -3.85 11.59
N ASP A 97 -12.99 -3.10 12.44
CA ASP A 97 -13.10 -1.63 12.51
C ASP A 97 -12.42 -0.91 11.35
N LEU A 98 -11.47 -1.58 10.68
CA LEU A 98 -10.80 -1.10 9.48
C LEU A 98 -11.09 -2.03 8.31
N TYR A 99 -11.20 -1.46 7.11
CA TYR A 99 -11.43 -2.25 5.89
C TYR A 99 -10.15 -2.38 5.06
N LYS A 100 -9.94 -3.58 4.53
CA LYS A 100 -8.75 -3.94 3.75
C LYS A 100 -8.78 -3.27 2.38
N MET A 101 -7.67 -2.65 1.98
CA MET A 101 -7.37 -2.23 0.61
C MET A 101 -6.38 -3.23 0.02
N PHE A 102 -6.28 -3.26 -1.31
CA PHE A 102 -5.34 -4.14 -2.00
C PHE A 102 -4.42 -3.35 -2.91
N VAL A 103 -3.11 -3.57 -2.76
CA VAL A 103 -2.10 -3.07 -3.69
C VAL A 103 -1.95 -4.09 -4.80
N HIS A 104 -2.44 -3.77 -6.00
CA HIS A 104 -2.19 -4.61 -7.17
C HIS A 104 -0.69 -4.55 -7.51
N LEU A 105 -0.17 -3.32 -7.61
CA LEU A 105 1.23 -3.03 -7.83
C LEU A 105 1.52 -1.60 -7.40
N ILE A 106 2.53 -1.39 -6.55
CA ILE A 106 3.20 -0.10 -6.41
C ILE A 106 4.69 -0.34 -6.67
N THR A 107 5.28 0.47 -7.53
CA THR A 107 6.72 0.38 -7.82
C THR A 107 7.37 1.76 -7.80
N PHE A 108 8.55 1.81 -7.19
CA PHE A 108 9.47 2.93 -7.28
C PHE A 108 10.72 2.45 -8.02
N PHE A 109 10.96 3.00 -9.21
CA PHE A 109 12.26 2.85 -9.87
C PHE A 109 13.11 4.05 -9.48
N VAL A 110 14.18 3.81 -8.73
CA VAL A 110 15.13 4.80 -8.26
C VAL A 110 16.38 4.69 -9.10
N GLU A 111 16.66 5.74 -9.87
CA GLU A 111 17.82 5.82 -10.75
C GLU A 111 18.75 6.93 -10.25
N LYS A 112 19.97 6.56 -9.91
CA LYS A 112 21.00 7.49 -9.47
C LYS A 112 21.73 8.06 -10.68
N HIS A 113 21.88 9.37 -10.70
CA HIS A 113 22.69 10.13 -11.65
C HIS A 113 23.76 10.92 -10.90
N ALA A 114 24.65 11.58 -11.64
CA ALA A 114 25.78 12.31 -11.07
C ALA A 114 25.35 13.45 -10.11
N ASP A 115 24.25 14.13 -10.43
CA ASP A 115 23.77 15.33 -9.77
C ASP A 115 22.36 15.19 -9.17
N CYS A 116 21.66 14.11 -9.50
CA CYS A 116 20.27 13.93 -9.11
C CYS A 116 19.88 12.46 -8.92
N VAL A 117 18.71 12.25 -8.34
CA VAL A 117 18.03 10.95 -8.31
C VAL A 117 16.72 11.10 -9.06
N LYS A 118 16.51 10.28 -10.08
CA LYS A 118 15.22 10.18 -10.77
C LYS A 118 14.42 9.07 -10.11
N VAL A 119 13.15 9.34 -9.84
CA VAL A 119 12.22 8.35 -9.31
C VAL A 119 11.00 8.25 -10.21
N THR A 120 10.81 7.07 -10.80
CA THR A 120 9.57 6.74 -11.50
C THR A 120 8.64 6.00 -10.56
N TYR A 121 7.45 6.54 -10.36
CA TYR A 121 6.41 5.95 -9.50
C TYR A 121 5.26 5.41 -10.33
N ILE A 122 4.91 4.15 -10.10
CA ILE A 122 3.76 3.48 -10.72
C ILE A 122 2.88 2.93 -9.59
N SER A 123 1.56 3.12 -9.68
CA SER A 123 0.64 2.56 -8.68
C SER A 123 -0.71 2.16 -9.25
N SER A 124 -1.16 0.97 -8.86
CA SER A 124 -2.50 0.42 -9.04
C SER A 124 -2.96 -0.14 -7.69
N ILE A 125 -4.05 0.41 -7.16
CA ILE A 125 -4.56 0.10 -5.82
C ILE A 125 -6.07 -0.02 -5.91
N ASP A 126 -6.63 -1.10 -5.37
CA ASP A 126 -8.05 -1.20 -5.07
C ASP A 126 -8.30 -0.66 -3.65
N PRO A 127 -9.03 0.46 -3.50
CA PRO A 127 -9.36 1.00 -2.20
C PRO A 127 -10.41 0.21 -1.44
N ASN A 128 -10.99 -0.84 -2.05
CA ASN A 128 -12.13 -1.59 -1.54
C ASN A 128 -13.20 -0.61 -1.04
N ALA A 129 -13.55 0.33 -1.92
CA ALA A 129 -14.47 1.41 -1.60
C ALA A 129 -15.88 0.83 -1.40
N PRO A 130 -16.69 1.40 -0.49
CA PRO A 130 -18.09 1.00 -0.37
C PRO A 130 -18.80 1.13 -1.72
N TYR A 131 -19.69 0.20 -2.05
CA TYR A 131 -20.39 0.18 -3.35
C TYR A 131 -21.06 1.51 -3.72
N LEU A 132 -21.62 2.21 -2.72
CA LEU A 132 -22.30 3.50 -2.91
C LEU A 132 -21.33 4.70 -3.00
N ALA A 133 -20.02 4.49 -2.94
CA ALA A 133 -19.04 5.55 -3.02
C ALA A 133 -18.96 6.13 -4.44
N PRO A 134 -19.10 7.46 -4.61
CA PRO A 134 -18.96 8.07 -5.92
C PRO A 134 -17.55 7.84 -6.51
N ALA A 135 -17.46 7.47 -7.78
CA ALA A 135 -16.18 7.26 -8.46
C ALA A 135 -15.26 8.51 -8.39
N SER A 136 -15.83 9.70 -8.42
CA SER A 136 -15.09 10.97 -8.26
C SER A 136 -14.43 11.11 -6.89
N LEU A 137 -15.05 10.58 -5.83
CA LEU A 137 -14.47 10.56 -4.49
C LEU A 137 -13.30 9.58 -4.43
N ILE A 138 -13.48 8.38 -4.99
CA ILE A 138 -12.43 7.36 -5.08
C ILE A 138 -11.20 7.91 -5.83
N LYS A 139 -11.42 8.54 -6.99
CA LYS A 139 -10.36 9.18 -7.78
C LYS A 139 -9.61 10.23 -6.98
N LYS A 140 -10.32 11.09 -6.23
CA LYS A 140 -9.69 12.12 -5.37
C LYS A 140 -8.81 11.49 -4.28
N ILE A 141 -9.24 10.39 -3.67
CA ILE A 141 -8.45 9.67 -2.65
C ILE A 141 -7.16 9.11 -3.26
N LEU A 142 -7.24 8.45 -4.42
CA LEU A 142 -6.08 7.89 -5.11
C LEU A 142 -5.08 8.97 -5.54
N VAL A 143 -5.55 10.07 -6.14
CA VAL A 143 -4.70 11.21 -6.53
C VAL A 143 -4.00 11.84 -5.31
N LYS A 144 -4.69 11.91 -4.16
CA LYS A 144 -4.08 12.45 -2.94
C LYS A 144 -2.89 11.60 -2.45
N LYS A 145 -2.93 10.27 -2.62
CA LYS A 145 -1.78 9.40 -2.33
C LYS A 145 -0.59 9.73 -3.24
N ILE A 146 -0.83 9.92 -4.53
CA ILE A 146 0.21 10.33 -5.50
C ILE A 146 0.83 11.68 -5.08
N ASN A 147 0.00 12.64 -4.66
CA ASN A 147 0.49 13.92 -4.18
C ASN A 147 1.39 13.81 -2.94
N ASN A 148 1.15 12.85 -2.05
CA ASN A 148 2.04 12.62 -0.90
C ASN A 148 3.42 12.12 -1.34
N PHE A 149 3.48 11.29 -2.40
CA PHE A 149 4.75 10.89 -2.99
C PHE A 149 5.50 12.08 -3.60
N ILE A 150 4.81 12.96 -4.33
CA ILE A 150 5.44 14.15 -4.92
C ILE A 150 6.08 15.05 -3.84
N LYS A 151 5.51 15.07 -2.63
CA LYS A 151 6.06 15.83 -1.49
C LYS A 151 7.34 15.24 -0.91
N LEU A 152 7.73 14.01 -1.25
CA LEU A 152 9.02 13.45 -0.81
C LEU A 152 10.19 14.32 -1.27
N LYS A 153 10.08 14.95 -2.45
CA LYS A 153 11.12 15.87 -2.94
C LYS A 153 11.39 17.03 -1.98
N GLU A 154 10.38 17.46 -1.22
CA GLU A 154 10.51 18.57 -0.27
C GLU A 154 11.33 18.17 0.96
N ILE A 155 11.43 16.88 1.29
CA ILE A 155 12.28 16.38 2.39
C ILE A 155 13.77 16.50 2.03
N PHE A 156 14.09 16.43 0.74
CA PHE A 156 15.45 16.50 0.22
C PHE A 156 15.87 17.93 -0.20
N LYS A 157 14.95 18.88 -0.21
CA LYS A 157 15.28 20.30 -0.37
C LYS A 157 15.85 20.81 0.95
N LYS A 158 17.18 20.77 1.05
CA LYS A 158 17.94 21.58 2.00
C LYS A 158 18.36 22.88 1.33
#